data_AF-L0IJM2-F1
#
_entry.id   AF-L0IJM2-F1
#
_cell.length_a   1.000
_cell.length_b   1.000
_cell.length_c   1.000
_cell.angle_alpha   90.00
_cell.angle_beta   90.00
_cell.angle_gamma   90.00
#
_symmetry.space_group_name_H-M   'P 1'
#
loop_
_entity.id
_entity.type
_entity.pdbx_description
1 polymer ?
#
loop_
_entity_poly.entity_id
_entity_poly.type
_entity_poly.pdbx_seq_one_letter_code
_entity_poly.pdbx_strand_id
1 'polypeptide(L)'
;MKITYPHMGSLNMILKTMFEGINIEVVEPPPVTNKTLSIGVKYSPEFACLPYKINLGNFIEALEKGADTIIMLGGVGPCRFGYYGQVQKETLIDLGYDFKMIILDPPHGRLIDFLKELSGYFPGVYWKDALKAFIFAVQKMIAADNLEKHLLILRAHEDKIGVTTKIYEKYVEGLKYAKNKKELDYIYREGVEKIKQNANVKRDIQLKIALVGEIYLMLEPFSNMDICKSLNELGIEVTKTDYLSDYLINSAFKLPQKLEFKRYAHGYLERDIGGHGLNTVANTVKYAEKNYDGIIQIFPFTCTPEIVAESIIAKISNDKNIPVMSLSYDEKTGEAGYQTRLEAFKDLLERQKINALK
;
A
#
# COMPACT_ATOMS: atom_id res chain seq x y z
N MET A 1 -27.11 9.62 -1.47
CA MET A 1 -25.90 8.89 -1.86
C MET A 1 -24.95 8.90 -0.68
N LYS A 2 -24.66 7.71 -0.19
CA LYS A 2 -23.77 7.39 0.93
C LYS A 2 -22.67 6.50 0.38
N ILE A 3 -21.48 7.06 0.25
CA ILE A 3 -20.40 6.45 -0.54
C ILE A 3 -19.48 5.63 0.34
N THR A 4 -19.07 4.48 -0.16
CA THR A 4 -17.92 3.73 0.34
C THR A 4 -16.94 3.39 -0.79
N TYR A 5 -15.78 2.86 -0.43
CA TYR A 5 -14.64 2.60 -1.31
C TYR A 5 -13.73 1.52 -0.68
N PRO A 6 -12.74 0.96 -1.40
CA PRO A 6 -11.78 0.01 -0.85
C PRO A 6 -11.06 0.53 0.41
N HIS A 7 -10.88 -0.33 1.41
CA HIS A 7 -9.97 -0.06 2.52
C HIS A 7 -8.54 -0.40 2.10
N MET A 8 -7.61 0.55 2.21
CA MET A 8 -6.20 0.37 1.83
C MET A 8 -5.33 1.47 2.46
N GLY A 9 -4.77 1.22 3.64
CA GLY A 9 -3.84 2.17 4.29
C GLY A 9 -4.38 3.61 4.37
N SER A 10 -3.58 4.59 3.92
CA SER A 10 -3.94 6.01 3.94
C SER A 10 -5.04 6.42 2.94
N LEU A 11 -5.50 5.52 2.06
CA LEU A 11 -6.57 5.78 1.08
C LEU A 11 -7.86 6.26 1.75
N ASN A 12 -8.21 5.66 2.89
CA ASN A 12 -9.43 6.02 3.61
C ASN A 12 -9.42 7.50 4.04
N MET A 13 -8.29 7.98 4.58
CA MET A 13 -8.15 9.38 4.98
C MET A 13 -8.33 10.34 3.80
N ILE A 14 -7.81 9.96 2.63
CA ILE A 14 -7.83 10.79 1.41
C ILE A 14 -9.23 10.87 0.84
N LEU A 15 -9.84 9.72 0.56
CA LEU A 15 -11.15 9.67 -0.07
C LEU A 15 -12.21 10.28 0.84
N LYS A 16 -12.15 10.04 2.15
CA LYS A 16 -13.00 10.74 3.12
C LYS A 16 -12.85 12.26 3.02
N THR A 17 -11.60 12.76 3.09
CA THR A 17 -11.33 14.22 3.01
C THR A 17 -11.84 14.81 1.69
N MET A 18 -11.71 14.07 0.57
CA MET A 18 -12.19 14.52 -0.73
C MET A 18 -13.72 14.60 -0.81
N PHE A 19 -14.42 13.51 -0.44
CA PHE A 19 -15.88 13.44 -0.57
C PHE A 19 -16.60 14.32 0.46
N GLU A 20 -16.18 14.32 1.72
CA GLU A 20 -16.76 15.22 2.72
C GLU A 20 -16.49 16.70 2.40
N GLY A 21 -15.33 16.99 1.80
CA GLY A 21 -14.98 18.34 1.33
C GLY A 21 -15.90 18.88 0.23
N ILE A 22 -16.66 18.02 -0.45
CA ILE A 22 -17.70 18.37 -1.42
C ILE A 22 -19.12 18.03 -0.93
N ASN A 23 -19.29 17.90 0.38
CA ASN A 23 -20.56 17.62 1.08
C ASN A 23 -21.24 16.30 0.68
N ILE A 24 -20.45 15.28 0.36
CA ILE A 24 -20.95 13.92 0.13
C ILE A 24 -20.75 13.10 1.40
N GLU A 25 -21.81 12.42 1.83
CA GLU A 25 -21.77 11.51 2.98
C GLU A 25 -20.91 10.27 2.66
N VAL A 26 -19.95 9.97 3.54
CA VAL A 26 -19.05 8.83 3.42
C VAL A 26 -19.33 7.82 4.52
N VAL A 27 -19.57 6.58 4.13
CA VAL A 27 -19.55 5.41 5.01
C VAL A 27 -18.16 4.81 4.92
N GLU A 28 -17.29 5.17 5.88
CA GLU A 28 -15.91 4.68 5.92
C GLU A 28 -15.90 3.14 5.89
N PRO A 29 -15.13 2.51 4.98
CA PRO A 29 -14.97 1.06 5.01
C PRO A 29 -14.31 0.66 6.33
N PRO A 30 -14.79 -0.39 7.00
CA PRO A 30 -14.22 -0.82 8.28
C PRO A 30 -12.72 -1.12 8.16
N PRO A 31 -11.96 -1.04 9.26
CA PRO A 31 -10.62 -1.64 9.33
C PRO A 31 -10.69 -3.11 8.93
N VAL A 32 -9.67 -3.60 8.24
CA VAL A 32 -9.61 -5.01 7.84
C VAL A 32 -9.41 -5.88 9.07
N THR A 33 -10.29 -6.87 9.24
CA THR A 33 -10.24 -7.84 10.35
C THR A 33 -10.36 -9.26 9.83
N ASN A 34 -10.16 -10.24 10.73
CA ASN A 34 -10.46 -11.65 10.43
C ASN A 34 -11.93 -11.85 10.02
N LYS A 35 -12.87 -11.05 10.55
CA LYS A 35 -14.28 -11.06 10.12
C LYS A 35 -14.39 -10.61 8.66
N THR A 36 -13.79 -9.46 8.33
CA THR A 36 -13.75 -8.91 6.97
C THR A 36 -13.19 -9.93 5.98
N LEU A 37 -12.05 -10.52 6.31
CA LEU A 37 -11.42 -11.56 5.49
C LEU A 37 -12.31 -12.80 5.35
N SER A 38 -12.92 -13.29 6.44
CA SER A 38 -13.78 -14.48 6.42
C SER A 38 -15.00 -14.28 5.53
N ILE A 39 -15.64 -13.11 5.59
CA ILE A 39 -16.76 -12.74 4.71
C ILE A 39 -16.28 -12.72 3.26
N GLY A 40 -15.15 -12.07 3.00
CA GLY A 40 -14.53 -11.99 1.68
C GLY A 40 -14.25 -13.36 1.07
N VAL A 41 -13.58 -14.24 1.82
CA VAL A 41 -13.26 -15.62 1.42
C VAL A 41 -14.52 -16.42 1.09
N LYS A 42 -15.56 -16.29 1.92
CA LYS A 42 -16.81 -17.05 1.77
C LYS A 42 -17.49 -16.83 0.41
N TYR A 43 -17.42 -15.61 -0.11
CA TYR A 43 -18.14 -15.21 -1.33
C TYR A 43 -17.23 -14.96 -2.54
N SER A 44 -15.92 -15.15 -2.39
CA SER A 44 -14.97 -14.96 -3.49
C SER A 44 -14.68 -16.26 -4.23
N PRO A 45 -14.30 -16.18 -5.53
CA PRO A 45 -13.65 -17.29 -6.20
C PRO A 45 -12.38 -17.71 -5.43
N GLU A 46 -12.14 -19.02 -5.35
CA GLU A 46 -11.03 -19.60 -4.58
C GLU A 46 -9.66 -19.00 -4.98
N PHE A 47 -9.42 -18.91 -6.30
CA PHE A 47 -8.18 -18.37 -6.88
C PHE A 47 -8.17 -16.85 -7.09
N ALA A 48 -9.11 -16.11 -6.49
CA ALA A 48 -8.99 -14.66 -6.42
C ALA A 48 -7.88 -14.28 -5.44
N CYS A 49 -7.01 -13.34 -5.79
CA CYS A 49 -5.91 -12.98 -4.91
C CYS A 49 -6.40 -12.17 -3.69
N LEU A 50 -5.64 -12.20 -2.60
CA LEU A 50 -6.06 -11.71 -1.27
C LEU A 50 -6.70 -10.30 -1.26
N PRO A 51 -6.18 -9.28 -1.98
CA PRO A 51 -6.82 -7.97 -2.07
C PRO A 51 -8.26 -7.99 -2.58
N TYR A 52 -8.60 -8.89 -3.50
CA TYR A 52 -9.98 -9.05 -4.00
C TYR A 52 -10.91 -9.45 -2.86
N LYS A 53 -10.50 -10.49 -2.12
CA LYS A 53 -11.27 -11.09 -1.03
C LYS A 53 -11.51 -10.05 0.06
N ILE A 54 -10.45 -9.34 0.47
CA ILE A 54 -10.54 -8.29 1.49
C ILE A 54 -11.48 -7.17 1.05
N ASN A 55 -11.37 -6.69 -0.20
CA ASN A 55 -12.25 -5.62 -0.69
C ASN A 55 -13.72 -6.05 -0.74
N LEU A 56 -14.02 -7.29 -1.15
CA LEU A 56 -15.39 -7.80 -1.13
C LEU A 56 -15.97 -7.83 0.30
N GLY A 57 -15.18 -8.30 1.28
CA GLY A 57 -15.57 -8.26 2.69
C GLY A 57 -15.85 -6.84 3.19
N ASN A 58 -14.97 -5.88 2.87
CA ASN A 58 -15.15 -4.47 3.21
C ASN A 58 -16.43 -3.89 2.61
N PHE A 59 -16.73 -4.20 1.34
CA PHE A 59 -17.94 -3.72 0.68
C PHE A 59 -19.21 -4.26 1.34
N ILE A 60 -19.25 -5.56 1.65
CA ILE A 60 -20.37 -6.17 2.36
C ILE A 60 -20.60 -5.46 3.70
N GLU A 61 -19.55 -5.30 4.50
CA GLU A 61 -19.68 -4.63 5.81
C GLU A 61 -20.05 -3.14 5.68
N ALA A 62 -19.61 -2.45 4.63
CA ALA A 62 -19.97 -1.06 4.39
C ALA A 62 -21.43 -0.91 3.92
N LEU A 63 -21.92 -1.81 3.07
CA LEU A 63 -23.33 -1.86 2.65
C LEU A 63 -24.25 -2.15 3.85
N GLU A 64 -23.86 -3.09 4.73
CA GLU A 64 -24.58 -3.38 5.98
C GLU A 64 -24.62 -2.17 6.94
N LYS A 65 -23.63 -1.28 6.87
CA LYS A 65 -23.61 0.00 7.61
C LYS A 65 -24.43 1.11 6.94
N GLY A 66 -25.05 0.83 5.79
CA GLY A 66 -25.92 1.76 5.08
C GLY A 66 -25.25 2.55 3.95
N ALA A 67 -24.10 2.11 3.44
CA ALA A 67 -23.62 2.62 2.16
C ALA A 67 -24.61 2.24 1.05
N ASP A 68 -24.90 3.16 0.13
CA ASP A 68 -25.77 2.91 -1.03
C ASP A 68 -24.98 2.93 -2.36
N THR A 69 -23.72 3.39 -2.31
CA THR A 69 -22.87 3.54 -3.48
C THR A 69 -21.44 3.11 -3.19
N ILE A 70 -20.87 2.25 -4.02
CA ILE A 70 -19.47 1.83 -3.97
C ILE A 70 -18.69 2.50 -5.10
N ILE A 71 -17.56 3.13 -4.78
CA ILE A 71 -16.59 3.60 -5.77
C ILE A 71 -15.43 2.61 -5.80
N MET A 72 -15.17 2.07 -6.99
CA MET A 72 -14.05 1.16 -7.23
C MET A 72 -13.18 1.72 -8.35
N LEU A 73 -11.85 1.65 -8.19
CA LEU A 73 -10.95 1.94 -9.30
C LEU A 73 -10.89 0.72 -10.22
N GLY A 74 -11.01 0.98 -11.52
CA GLY A 74 -10.73 0.00 -12.57
C GLY A 74 -9.26 0.01 -12.98
N GLY A 75 -8.92 -0.76 -14.00
CA GLY A 75 -7.52 -0.98 -14.38
C GLY A 75 -7.36 -1.38 -15.83
N VAL A 76 -6.28 -0.88 -16.45
CA VAL A 76 -5.93 -1.17 -17.84
C VAL A 76 -4.65 -2.00 -17.84
N GLY A 77 -4.74 -3.30 -18.13
CA GLY A 77 -3.57 -4.17 -18.20
C GLY A 77 -3.91 -5.64 -17.97
N PRO A 78 -2.91 -6.53 -18.01
CA PRO A 78 -3.13 -7.97 -17.83
C PRO A 78 -3.41 -8.37 -16.37
N CYS A 79 -3.33 -7.43 -15.42
CA CYS A 79 -3.66 -7.69 -14.02
C CYS A 79 -5.16 -7.88 -13.83
N ARG A 80 -5.54 -8.88 -13.03
CA ARG A 80 -6.94 -9.17 -12.68
C ARG A 80 -7.64 -8.02 -11.97
N PHE A 81 -6.91 -7.07 -11.39
CA PHE A 81 -7.46 -5.85 -10.78
C PHE A 81 -8.47 -5.14 -11.69
N GLY A 82 -8.24 -5.10 -13.01
CA GLY A 82 -9.18 -4.50 -13.96
C GLY A 82 -10.58 -5.13 -13.99
N TYR A 83 -10.72 -6.38 -13.52
CA TYR A 83 -12.00 -7.08 -13.43
C TYR A 83 -12.62 -7.06 -12.03
N TYR A 84 -11.92 -6.54 -11.00
CA TYR A 84 -12.38 -6.63 -9.61
C TYR A 84 -13.77 -6.02 -9.44
N GLY A 85 -13.93 -4.77 -9.87
CA GLY A 85 -15.20 -4.06 -9.72
C GLY A 85 -16.36 -4.82 -10.36
N GLN A 86 -16.17 -5.35 -11.58
CA GLN A 86 -17.23 -6.08 -12.28
C GLN A 86 -17.61 -7.36 -11.54
N VAL A 87 -16.63 -8.21 -11.17
CA VAL A 87 -16.94 -9.48 -10.50
C VAL A 87 -17.51 -9.23 -9.10
N GLN A 88 -16.97 -8.27 -8.34
CA GLN A 88 -17.50 -7.91 -7.02
C GLN A 88 -18.92 -7.37 -7.12
N LYS A 89 -19.24 -6.58 -8.16
CA LYS A 89 -20.59 -6.09 -8.41
C LYS A 89 -21.58 -7.23 -8.58
N GLU A 90 -21.30 -8.17 -9.48
CA GLU A 90 -22.18 -9.32 -9.73
C GLU A 90 -22.35 -10.16 -8.46
N THR A 91 -21.26 -10.42 -7.73
CA THR A 91 -21.33 -11.14 -6.44
C THR A 91 -22.24 -10.43 -5.43
N LEU A 92 -22.16 -9.11 -5.29
CA LEU A 92 -23.01 -8.36 -4.38
C LEU A 92 -24.49 -8.35 -4.81
N ILE A 93 -24.76 -8.31 -6.12
CA ILE A 93 -26.12 -8.43 -6.67
C ILE A 93 -26.70 -9.83 -6.36
N ASP A 94 -25.92 -10.89 -6.57
CA ASP A 94 -26.31 -12.27 -6.26
C ASP A 94 -26.62 -12.49 -4.78
N LEU A 95 -25.96 -11.73 -3.89
CA LEU A 95 -26.23 -11.71 -2.45
C LEU A 95 -27.47 -10.89 -2.06
N GLY A 96 -28.11 -10.20 -3.02
CA GLY A 96 -29.35 -9.45 -2.81
C GLY A 96 -29.16 -8.01 -2.32
N TYR A 97 -27.96 -7.43 -2.45
CA TYR A 97 -27.74 -6.02 -2.12
C TYR A 97 -28.28 -5.11 -3.23
N ASP A 98 -29.01 -4.06 -2.82
CA ASP A 98 -29.38 -2.95 -3.70
C ASP A 98 -28.41 -1.78 -3.49
N PHE A 99 -27.60 -1.50 -4.51
CA PHE A 99 -26.55 -0.49 -4.45
C PHE A 99 -26.16 -0.02 -5.85
N LYS A 100 -25.50 1.13 -5.91
CA LYS A 100 -24.84 1.63 -7.12
C LYS A 100 -23.34 1.33 -7.07
N MET A 101 -22.76 0.75 -8.11
CA MET A 101 -21.30 0.70 -8.26
C MET A 101 -20.83 1.66 -9.34
N ILE A 102 -19.87 2.52 -9.00
CA ILE A 102 -19.17 3.41 -9.92
C ILE A 102 -17.76 2.86 -10.07
N ILE A 103 -17.44 2.34 -11.25
CA ILE A 103 -16.12 1.81 -11.59
C ILE A 103 -15.38 2.87 -12.41
N LEU A 104 -14.28 3.38 -11.88
CA LEU A 104 -13.49 4.45 -12.48
C LEU A 104 -12.27 3.87 -13.18
N ASP A 105 -12.36 3.68 -14.49
CA ASP A 105 -11.22 3.24 -15.29
C ASP A 105 -10.22 4.39 -15.54
N PRO A 106 -8.90 4.10 -15.62
CA PRO A 106 -7.90 5.08 -15.97
C PRO A 106 -8.21 5.81 -17.28
N PRO A 107 -8.06 7.15 -17.35
CA PRO A 107 -8.31 7.88 -18.58
C PRO A 107 -7.33 7.44 -19.66
N HIS A 108 -7.82 6.79 -20.72
CA HIS A 108 -7.07 6.36 -21.91
C HIS A 108 -6.62 7.55 -22.78
N GLY A 109 -5.97 8.55 -22.18
CA GLY A 109 -5.52 9.79 -22.83
C GLY A 109 -6.60 10.88 -22.95
N ARG A 110 -7.83 10.65 -22.48
CA ARG A 110 -8.94 11.61 -22.53
C ARG A 110 -9.38 12.06 -21.14
N LEU A 111 -8.56 12.88 -20.49
CA LEU A 111 -8.82 13.36 -19.12
C LEU A 111 -10.11 14.18 -19.02
N ILE A 112 -10.45 14.96 -20.05
CA ILE A 112 -11.65 15.79 -20.07
C ILE A 112 -12.93 14.93 -20.02
N ASP A 113 -12.96 13.83 -20.79
CA ASP A 113 -14.12 12.94 -20.83
C ASP A 113 -14.30 12.20 -19.50
N PHE A 114 -13.18 11.75 -18.91
CA PHE A 114 -13.18 11.17 -17.56
C PHE A 114 -13.72 12.15 -16.51
N LEU A 115 -13.28 13.42 -16.54
CA LEU A 115 -13.77 14.43 -15.61
C LEU A 115 -15.25 14.76 -15.83
N LYS A 116 -15.73 14.76 -17.08
CA LYS A 116 -17.16 14.92 -17.39
C LYS A 116 -17.98 13.78 -16.84
N GLU A 117 -17.57 12.54 -17.06
CA GLU A 117 -18.23 11.36 -16.50
C GLU A 117 -18.27 11.43 -14.97
N LEU A 118 -17.12 11.72 -14.34
CA LEU A 118 -17.01 11.86 -12.89
C LEU A 118 -17.95 12.94 -12.35
N SER A 119 -18.00 14.10 -13.00
CA SER A 119 -18.90 15.19 -12.62
C SER A 119 -20.38 14.82 -12.75
N GLY A 120 -20.72 13.94 -13.70
CA GLY A 120 -22.08 13.44 -13.90
C GLY A 120 -22.59 12.61 -12.72
N TYR A 121 -21.70 11.97 -11.96
CA TYR A 121 -22.07 11.25 -10.74
C TYR A 121 -22.33 12.17 -9.54
N PHE A 122 -21.83 13.41 -9.57
CA PHE A 122 -21.87 14.35 -8.45
C PHE A 122 -22.51 15.70 -8.83
N PRO A 123 -23.82 15.72 -9.13
CA PRO A 123 -24.50 16.96 -9.51
C PRO A 123 -24.46 17.99 -8.37
N GLY A 124 -24.22 19.25 -8.71
CA GLY A 124 -24.18 20.36 -7.75
C GLY A 124 -22.83 20.58 -7.07
N VAL A 125 -21.80 19.78 -7.38
CA VAL A 125 -20.43 20.01 -6.90
C VAL A 125 -19.74 21.09 -7.74
N TYR A 126 -19.30 22.17 -7.10
CA TYR A 126 -18.50 23.20 -7.75
C TYR A 126 -17.05 22.74 -7.90
N TRP A 127 -16.49 22.93 -9.09
CA TRP A 127 -15.13 22.46 -9.41
C TRP A 127 -14.04 23.04 -8.49
N LYS A 128 -14.24 24.27 -7.98
CA LYS A 128 -13.29 24.94 -7.07
C LYS A 128 -13.20 24.23 -5.72
N ASP A 129 -14.34 23.80 -5.19
CA ASP A 129 -14.41 23.09 -3.91
C ASP A 129 -13.82 21.68 -4.05
N ALA A 130 -14.13 21.01 -5.16
CA ALA A 130 -13.53 19.71 -5.49
C ALA A 130 -12.01 19.79 -5.60
N LEU A 131 -11.48 20.79 -6.31
CA LEU A 131 -10.04 21.00 -6.44
C LEU A 131 -9.37 21.31 -5.09
N LYS A 132 -10.00 22.16 -4.28
CA LYS A 132 -9.50 22.50 -2.94
C LYS A 132 -9.46 21.28 -2.01
N ALA A 133 -10.53 20.48 -2.00
CA ALA A 133 -10.62 19.24 -1.24
C ALA A 133 -9.56 18.22 -1.70
N PHE A 134 -9.39 18.06 -3.02
CA PHE A 134 -8.37 17.19 -3.61
C PHE A 134 -6.95 17.61 -3.21
N ILE A 135 -6.60 18.89 -3.38
CA ILE A 135 -5.26 19.39 -3.01
C ILE A 135 -4.98 19.14 -1.52
N PHE A 136 -5.95 19.41 -0.64
CA PHE A 136 -5.76 19.20 0.78
C PHE A 136 -5.66 17.72 1.15
N ALA A 137 -6.43 16.85 0.51
CA ALA A 137 -6.33 15.40 0.69
C ALA A 137 -4.96 14.85 0.24
N VAL A 138 -4.43 15.34 -0.89
CA VAL A 138 -3.07 15.00 -1.35
C VAL A 138 -2.01 15.49 -0.36
N GLN A 139 -2.18 16.68 0.22
CA GLN A 139 -1.27 17.16 1.27
C GLN A 139 -1.29 16.26 2.51
N LYS A 140 -2.47 15.79 2.94
CA LYS A 140 -2.61 14.84 4.06
C LYS A 140 -1.92 13.51 3.75
N MET A 141 -2.12 12.98 2.54
CA MET A 141 -1.46 11.75 2.07
C MET A 141 0.06 11.85 2.16
N ILE A 142 0.65 12.91 1.58
CA ILE A 142 2.10 13.12 1.59
C ILE A 142 2.63 13.22 3.03
N ALA A 143 1.88 13.90 3.92
CA ALA A 143 2.27 13.99 5.33
C ALA A 143 2.25 12.62 6.03
N ALA A 144 1.21 11.80 5.80
CA ALA A 144 1.10 10.47 6.38
C ALA A 144 2.17 9.51 5.84
N ASP A 145 2.40 9.49 4.53
CA ASP A 145 3.40 8.63 3.90
C ASP A 145 4.81 9.03 4.34
N ASN A 146 5.11 10.33 4.48
CA ASN A 146 6.41 10.77 5.01
C ASN A 146 6.58 10.45 6.51
N LEU A 147 5.50 10.55 7.29
CA LEU A 147 5.52 10.16 8.70
C LEU A 147 5.77 8.65 8.83
N GLU A 148 5.17 7.84 7.96
CA GLU A 148 5.44 6.40 7.88
C GLU A 148 6.89 6.11 7.46
N LYS A 149 7.42 6.82 6.45
CA LYS A 149 8.85 6.72 6.07
C LYS A 149 9.78 6.94 7.27
N HIS A 150 9.47 7.91 8.12
CA HIS A 150 10.21 8.13 9.37
C HIS A 150 10.02 6.99 10.38
N LEU A 151 8.79 6.49 10.55
CA LEU A 151 8.49 5.35 11.42
C LEU A 151 9.31 4.12 11.04
N LEU A 152 9.33 3.74 9.76
CA LEU A 152 9.94 2.49 9.29
C LEU A 152 11.47 2.43 9.41
N ILE A 153 12.10 3.59 9.62
CA ILE A 153 13.52 3.69 9.94
C ILE A 153 13.69 3.78 11.46
N LEU A 154 13.03 4.74 12.10
CA LEU A 154 13.29 5.09 13.50
C LEU A 154 12.75 4.06 14.50
N ARG A 155 11.70 3.30 14.17
CA ARG A 155 11.19 2.22 15.03
C ARG A 155 12.21 1.10 15.23
N ALA A 156 13.13 0.88 14.29
CA ALA A 156 14.23 -0.08 14.44
C ALA A 156 15.17 0.24 15.62
N HIS A 157 15.16 1.51 16.04
CA HIS A 157 16.00 2.09 17.08
C HIS A 157 15.21 2.44 18.34
N GLU A 158 14.01 1.90 18.50
CA GLU A 158 13.15 2.29 19.62
C GLU A 158 13.69 1.85 20.99
N ASP A 159 13.62 2.74 21.97
CA ASP A 159 14.10 2.47 23.33
C ASP A 159 13.23 1.43 24.05
N LYS A 160 11.92 1.52 23.82
CA LYS A 160 10.91 0.61 24.37
C LYS A 160 9.94 0.21 23.28
N ILE A 161 9.81 -1.11 23.09
CA ILE A 161 8.99 -1.69 22.04
C ILE A 161 7.57 -1.13 22.05
N GLY A 162 7.12 -0.69 20.88
CA GLY A 162 5.76 -0.21 20.64
C GLY A 162 5.47 1.23 21.07
N VAL A 163 6.40 1.94 21.74
CA VAL A 163 6.20 3.36 22.07
C VAL A 163 6.20 4.20 20.79
N THR A 164 7.11 3.94 19.86
CA THR A 164 7.18 4.65 18.58
C THR A 164 5.91 4.44 17.76
N THR A 165 5.36 3.21 17.76
CA THR A 165 4.09 2.90 17.09
C THR A 165 2.92 3.68 17.69
N LYS A 166 2.80 3.75 19.03
CA LYS A 166 1.74 4.55 19.68
C LYS A 166 1.83 6.04 19.36
N ILE A 167 3.06 6.57 19.27
CA ILE A 167 3.29 7.95 18.83
C ILE A 167 2.78 8.12 17.40
N TYR A 168 3.22 7.25 16.49
CA TYR A 168 2.78 7.28 15.09
C TYR A 168 1.25 7.25 14.95
N GLU A 169 0.58 6.29 15.59
CA GLU A 169 -0.89 6.14 15.56
C GLU A 169 -1.60 7.42 16.00
N LYS A 170 -1.13 8.04 17.09
CA LYS A 170 -1.66 9.33 17.58
C LYS A 170 -1.54 10.43 16.52
N TYR A 171 -0.37 10.57 15.90
CA TYR A 171 -0.13 11.66 14.95
C TYR A 171 -0.84 11.41 13.60
N VAL A 172 -0.93 10.16 13.13
CA VAL A 172 -1.73 9.81 11.94
C VAL A 172 -3.21 10.12 12.16
N GLU A 173 -3.78 9.79 13.32
CA GLU A 173 -5.15 10.17 13.65
C GLU A 173 -5.31 11.70 13.71
N GLY A 174 -4.28 12.42 14.19
CA GLY A 174 -4.21 13.88 14.09
C GLY A 174 -4.25 14.40 12.64
N LEU A 175 -3.48 13.79 11.72
CA LEU A 175 -3.48 14.17 10.30
C LEU A 175 -4.88 13.95 9.68
N LYS A 176 -5.61 12.91 10.10
CA LYS A 176 -6.98 12.64 9.65
C LYS A 176 -7.91 13.82 9.93
N TYR A 177 -7.86 14.39 11.13
CA TYR A 177 -8.76 15.50 11.55
C TYR A 177 -8.21 16.90 11.30
N ALA A 178 -6.98 17.04 10.80
CA ALA A 178 -6.43 18.35 10.46
C ALA A 178 -7.35 19.11 9.50
N LYS A 179 -7.64 20.38 9.81
CA LYS A 179 -8.61 21.22 9.10
C LYS A 179 -7.99 22.11 8.03
N ASN A 180 -6.70 22.38 8.14
CA ASN A 180 -5.97 23.25 7.22
C ASN A 180 -4.49 22.88 7.15
N LYS A 181 -3.78 23.46 6.17
CA LYS A 181 -2.36 23.18 5.91
C LYS A 181 -1.44 23.53 7.09
N LYS A 182 -1.71 24.62 7.82
CA LYS A 182 -0.88 25.04 8.96
C LYS A 182 -0.94 24.03 10.10
N GLU A 183 -2.14 23.57 10.43
CA GLU A 183 -2.38 22.51 11.42
C GLU A 183 -1.75 21.19 10.98
N LEU A 184 -1.95 20.82 9.71
CA LEU A 184 -1.34 19.62 9.12
C LEU A 184 0.19 19.61 9.24
N ASP A 185 0.83 20.72 8.87
CA ASP A 185 2.30 20.85 8.93
C ASP A 185 2.82 20.83 10.37
N TYR A 186 2.06 21.38 11.32
CA TYR A 186 2.38 21.32 12.74
C TYR A 186 2.33 19.87 13.25
N ILE A 187 1.23 19.17 13.03
CA ILE A 187 1.03 17.77 13.47
C ILE A 187 2.12 16.88 12.88
N TYR A 188 2.42 17.03 11.58
CA TYR A 188 3.48 16.27 10.92
C TYR A 188 4.85 16.51 11.57
N ARG A 189 5.26 17.78 11.74
CA ARG A 189 6.56 18.12 12.32
C ARG A 189 6.68 17.64 13.75
N GLU A 190 5.64 17.84 14.56
CA GLU A 190 5.62 17.39 15.94
C GLU A 190 5.71 15.86 16.02
N GLY A 191 4.98 15.14 15.18
CA GLY A 191 5.03 13.68 15.12
C GLY A 191 6.40 13.14 14.77
N VAL A 192 7.06 13.71 13.76
CA VAL A 192 8.44 13.34 13.39
C VAL A 192 9.40 13.57 14.55
N GLU A 193 9.33 14.73 15.23
CA GLU A 193 10.20 15.03 16.37
C GLU A 193 9.94 14.08 17.55
N LYS A 194 8.69 13.73 17.84
CA LYS A 194 8.36 12.76 18.89
C LYS A 194 8.85 11.35 18.57
N ILE A 195 8.75 10.92 17.32
CA ILE A 195 9.30 9.62 16.89
C ILE A 195 10.82 9.60 17.07
N LYS A 196 11.52 10.65 16.62
CA LYS A 196 12.98 10.77 16.79
C LYS A 196 13.41 10.72 18.25
N GLN A 197 12.67 11.39 19.16
CA GLN A 197 12.99 11.41 20.59
C GLN A 197 12.96 10.02 21.25
N ASN A 198 12.28 9.04 20.64
CA ASN A 198 12.16 7.68 21.16
C ASN A 198 13.03 6.65 20.41
N ALA A 199 13.89 7.11 19.49
CA ALA A 199 14.68 6.29 18.58
C ALA A 199 16.19 6.41 18.88
N ASN A 200 16.60 6.08 20.12
CA ASN A 200 17.97 6.34 20.58
C ASN A 200 18.87 5.08 20.61
N VAL A 201 18.33 3.88 20.35
CA VAL A 201 19.10 2.63 20.39
C VAL A 201 20.09 2.58 19.23
N LYS A 202 21.39 2.53 19.56
CA LYS A 202 22.46 2.26 18.60
C LYS A 202 22.70 0.76 18.50
N ARG A 203 22.70 0.24 17.26
CA ARG A 203 22.98 -1.16 16.96
C ARG A 203 24.42 -1.30 16.48
N ASP A 204 25.09 -2.37 16.89
CA ASP A 204 26.44 -2.69 16.41
C ASP A 204 26.43 -3.01 14.91
N ILE A 205 25.37 -3.67 14.45
CA ILE A 205 25.12 -4.00 13.05
C ILE A 205 23.76 -3.44 12.68
N GLN A 206 23.74 -2.38 11.87
CA GLN A 206 22.49 -1.83 11.36
C GLN A 206 22.16 -2.45 10.01
N LEU A 207 21.07 -3.20 9.93
CA LEU A 207 20.56 -3.76 8.68
C LEU A 207 19.56 -2.83 8.00
N LYS A 208 19.61 -2.81 6.66
CA LYS A 208 18.68 -2.10 5.78
C LYS A 208 18.06 -3.05 4.79
N ILE A 209 16.73 -3.17 4.82
CA ILE A 209 15.97 -4.00 3.90
C ILE A 209 15.03 -3.14 3.05
N ALA A 210 14.96 -3.47 1.76
CA ALA A 210 13.95 -2.94 0.86
C ALA A 210 12.78 -3.92 0.76
N LEU A 211 11.56 -3.43 0.95
CA LEU A 211 10.32 -4.19 0.80
C LEU A 211 9.70 -3.85 -0.56
N VAL A 212 9.66 -4.85 -1.44
CA VAL A 212 9.11 -4.77 -2.81
C VAL A 212 7.90 -5.68 -2.95
N GLY A 213 7.08 -5.46 -3.98
CA GLY A 213 6.03 -6.40 -4.34
C GLY A 213 4.70 -5.73 -4.70
N GLU A 214 3.60 -6.35 -4.27
CA GLU A 214 2.25 -5.91 -4.62
C GLU A 214 1.79 -4.73 -3.73
N ILE A 215 1.24 -3.67 -4.35
CA ILE A 215 0.92 -2.41 -3.65
C ILE A 215 -0.10 -2.55 -2.54
N TYR A 216 -1.13 -3.38 -2.70
CA TYR A 216 -2.15 -3.55 -1.67
C TYR A 216 -1.51 -4.13 -0.41
N LEU A 217 -0.65 -5.13 -0.56
CA LEU A 217 0.08 -5.70 0.56
C LEU A 217 1.09 -4.71 1.16
N MET A 218 1.67 -3.79 0.38
CA MET A 218 2.55 -2.75 0.94
C MET A 218 1.81 -1.67 1.72
N LEU A 219 0.55 -1.41 1.40
CA LEU A 219 -0.24 -0.35 2.03
C LEU A 219 -1.15 -0.84 3.16
N GLU A 220 -1.57 -2.10 3.17
CA GLU A 220 -2.50 -2.66 4.16
C GLU A 220 -1.79 -3.63 5.14
N PRO A 221 -1.43 -3.18 6.38
CA PRO A 221 -0.70 -4.00 7.34
C PRO A 221 -1.40 -5.30 7.71
N PHE A 222 -2.73 -5.35 7.77
CA PHE A 222 -3.44 -6.59 8.08
C PHE A 222 -3.13 -7.68 7.03
N SER A 223 -3.04 -7.29 5.75
CA SER A 223 -2.84 -8.24 4.64
C SER A 223 -1.44 -8.85 4.58
N ASN A 224 -0.47 -8.26 5.28
CA ASN A 224 0.93 -8.71 5.29
C ASN A 224 1.43 -9.09 6.70
N MET A 225 0.53 -9.18 7.69
CA MET A 225 0.83 -9.43 9.11
C MET A 225 1.76 -8.39 9.74
N ASP A 226 1.64 -7.13 9.31
CA ASP A 226 2.48 -6.00 9.72
C ASP A 226 3.98 -6.32 9.65
N ILE A 227 4.42 -6.91 8.53
CA ILE A 227 5.83 -7.32 8.32
C ILE A 227 6.82 -6.18 8.58
N CYS A 228 6.46 -4.95 8.23
CA CYS A 228 7.26 -3.76 8.51
C CYS A 228 7.51 -3.57 10.00
N LYS A 229 6.50 -3.79 10.84
CA LYS A 229 6.66 -3.75 12.30
C LYS A 229 7.52 -4.89 12.79
N SER A 230 7.28 -6.12 12.35
CA SER A 230 8.08 -7.27 12.77
C SER A 230 9.57 -7.09 12.44
N LEU A 231 9.90 -6.59 11.24
CA LEU A 231 11.28 -6.28 10.85
C LEU A 231 11.90 -5.16 11.71
N ASN A 232 11.14 -4.11 12.03
CA ASN A 232 11.63 -3.05 12.90
C ASN A 232 11.86 -3.52 14.33
N GLU A 233 10.98 -4.37 14.88
CA GLU A 233 11.14 -4.96 16.22
C GLU A 233 12.40 -5.86 16.27
N LEU A 234 12.77 -6.47 15.13
CA LEU A 234 14.05 -7.16 14.93
C LEU A 234 15.27 -6.23 14.76
N GLY A 235 15.08 -4.90 14.82
CA GLY A 235 16.14 -3.89 14.71
C GLY A 235 16.53 -3.51 13.28
N ILE A 236 15.71 -3.87 12.28
CA ILE A 236 16.01 -3.64 10.86
C ILE A 236 15.33 -2.35 10.37
N GLU A 237 16.08 -1.49 9.69
CA GLU A 237 15.53 -0.35 8.96
C GLU A 237 14.84 -0.83 7.69
N VAL A 238 13.57 -0.45 7.48
CA VAL A 238 12.77 -0.90 6.34
C VAL A 238 12.47 0.26 5.40
N THR A 239 12.65 0.04 4.10
CA THR A 239 12.19 0.95 3.05
C THR A 239 11.17 0.26 2.16
N LYS A 240 9.89 0.65 2.25
CA LYS A 240 8.88 0.28 1.24
C LYS A 240 9.16 1.01 -0.06
N THR A 241 8.87 0.35 -1.18
CA THR A 241 9.15 0.89 -2.50
C THR A 241 7.95 1.57 -3.16
N ASP A 242 6.75 1.31 -2.64
CA ASP A 242 5.52 2.00 -3.05
C ASP A 242 4.80 2.62 -1.85
N TYR A 243 4.36 3.85 -2.06
CA TYR A 243 3.49 4.64 -1.18
C TYR A 243 2.34 5.19 -2.02
N LEU A 244 1.22 5.51 -1.38
CA LEU A 244 0.05 6.00 -2.10
C LEU A 244 0.32 7.36 -2.76
N SER A 245 1.07 8.24 -2.09
CA SER A 245 1.51 9.53 -2.63
C SER A 245 2.33 9.35 -3.88
N ASP A 246 3.27 8.42 -3.84
CA ASP A 246 4.18 8.16 -4.93
C ASP A 246 3.36 7.58 -6.10
N TYR A 247 2.48 6.61 -5.86
CA TYR A 247 1.59 6.07 -6.89
C TYR A 247 0.70 7.15 -7.55
N LEU A 248 0.10 8.04 -6.77
CA LEU A 248 -0.79 9.10 -7.28
C LEU A 248 -0.01 10.15 -8.08
N ILE A 249 1.11 10.65 -7.57
CA ILE A 249 1.97 11.63 -8.24
C ILE A 249 2.50 11.03 -9.54
N ASN A 250 2.98 9.81 -9.50
CA ASN A 250 3.52 9.15 -10.69
C ASN A 250 2.44 8.82 -11.73
N SER A 251 1.23 8.51 -11.30
CA SER A 251 0.07 8.33 -12.19
C SER A 251 -0.32 9.63 -12.89
N ALA A 252 -0.15 10.79 -12.22
CA ALA A 252 -0.42 12.11 -12.79
C ALA A 252 0.71 12.59 -13.74
N PHE A 253 1.97 12.27 -13.44
CA PHE A 253 3.14 12.77 -14.17
C PHE A 253 3.88 11.74 -15.06
N LYS A 254 3.34 10.51 -15.20
CA LYS A 254 3.66 9.30 -16.03
C LYS A 254 5.04 9.07 -16.68
N LEU A 255 5.77 10.09 -17.14
CA LEU A 255 6.97 9.93 -17.96
C LEU A 255 8.26 9.57 -17.19
N PRO A 256 8.64 10.27 -16.10
CA PRO A 256 9.96 10.09 -15.50
C PRO A 256 10.16 8.73 -14.82
N GLN A 257 9.19 8.28 -14.04
CA GLN A 257 9.32 7.05 -13.24
C GLN A 257 9.26 5.80 -14.12
N LYS A 258 8.41 5.78 -15.15
CA LYS A 258 8.34 4.64 -16.09
C LYS A 258 9.66 4.43 -16.83
N LEU A 259 10.36 5.52 -17.16
CA LEU A 259 11.70 5.46 -17.75
C LEU A 259 12.73 4.94 -16.73
N GLU A 260 12.65 5.38 -15.47
CA GLU A 260 13.51 4.89 -14.40
C GLU A 260 13.33 3.38 -14.19
N PHE A 261 12.09 2.89 -14.09
CA PHE A 261 11.82 1.47 -13.92
C PHE A 261 12.31 0.65 -15.10
N LYS A 262 12.06 1.10 -16.33
CA LYS A 262 12.60 0.44 -17.53
C LYS A 262 14.13 0.40 -17.52
N ARG A 263 14.79 1.45 -17.04
CA ARG A 263 16.25 1.50 -16.94
C ARG A 263 16.78 0.46 -15.96
N TYR A 264 16.22 0.39 -14.76
CA TYR A 264 16.66 -0.59 -13.75
C TYR A 264 16.27 -2.04 -14.09
N ALA A 265 15.13 -2.24 -14.73
CA ALA A 265 14.68 -3.57 -15.17
C ALA A 265 15.34 -4.04 -16.47
N HIS A 266 16.11 -3.18 -17.16
CA HIS A 266 16.75 -3.54 -18.42
C HIS A 266 17.68 -4.76 -18.26
N GLY A 267 17.60 -5.71 -19.17
CA GLY A 267 18.30 -6.99 -19.11
C GLY A 267 17.62 -8.05 -18.22
N TYR A 268 16.59 -7.69 -17.45
CA TYR A 268 15.83 -8.60 -16.59
C TYR A 268 14.36 -8.70 -17.01
N LEU A 269 13.70 -7.56 -17.25
CA LEU A 269 12.30 -7.48 -17.65
C LEU A 269 12.06 -6.26 -18.56
N GLU A 270 11.96 -6.49 -19.86
CA GLU A 270 11.81 -5.43 -20.88
C GLU A 270 10.37 -4.96 -21.07
N ARG A 271 9.39 -5.78 -20.65
CA ARG A 271 7.96 -5.51 -20.86
C ARG A 271 7.22 -5.49 -19.55
N ASP A 272 6.25 -4.59 -19.49
CA ASP A 272 5.29 -4.51 -18.40
C ASP A 272 4.37 -5.74 -18.44
N ILE A 273 4.38 -6.51 -17.36
CA ILE A 273 3.57 -7.73 -17.16
C ILE A 273 2.30 -7.46 -16.35
N GLY A 274 1.98 -6.18 -16.12
CA GLY A 274 0.86 -5.70 -15.32
C GLY A 274 1.11 -5.74 -13.83
N GLY A 275 0.16 -5.17 -13.07
CA GLY A 275 0.31 -5.04 -11.62
C GLY A 275 1.58 -4.25 -11.28
N HIS A 276 2.33 -4.74 -10.29
CA HIS A 276 3.58 -4.13 -9.83
C HIS A 276 4.83 -4.89 -10.26
N GLY A 277 4.72 -5.90 -11.13
CA GLY A 277 5.84 -6.78 -11.46
C GLY A 277 7.07 -6.06 -12.05
N LEU A 278 6.86 -5.06 -12.93
CA LEU A 278 7.96 -4.24 -13.44
C LEU A 278 8.60 -3.38 -12.34
N ASN A 279 7.78 -2.78 -11.47
CA ASN A 279 8.24 -1.97 -10.34
C ASN A 279 9.06 -2.83 -9.38
N THR A 280 8.58 -4.02 -9.04
CA THR A 280 9.26 -5.00 -8.19
C THR A 280 10.64 -5.32 -8.74
N VAL A 281 10.74 -5.76 -10.00
CA VAL A 281 12.04 -6.09 -10.64
C VAL A 281 12.98 -4.88 -10.65
N ALA A 282 12.48 -3.72 -11.07
CA ALA A 282 13.28 -2.50 -11.14
C ALA A 282 13.78 -2.06 -9.76
N ASN A 283 12.90 -2.09 -8.76
CA ASN A 283 13.26 -1.71 -7.39
C ASN A 283 14.25 -2.72 -6.79
N THR A 284 14.13 -4.01 -7.07
CA THR A 284 15.12 -5.00 -6.63
C THR A 284 16.53 -4.62 -7.12
N VAL A 285 16.69 -4.30 -8.41
CA VAL A 285 17.99 -3.84 -8.95
C VAL A 285 18.42 -2.52 -8.32
N LYS A 286 17.52 -1.54 -8.22
CA LYS A 286 17.80 -0.22 -7.65
C LYS A 286 18.31 -0.29 -6.22
N TYR A 287 17.70 -1.12 -5.38
CA TYR A 287 18.08 -1.24 -3.98
C TYR A 287 19.31 -2.12 -3.78
N ALA A 288 19.56 -3.09 -4.67
CA ALA A 288 20.85 -3.78 -4.75
C ALA A 288 22.00 -2.80 -5.02
N GLU A 289 21.84 -1.90 -5.99
CA GLU A 289 22.85 -0.89 -6.34
C GLU A 289 23.03 0.20 -5.27
N LYS A 290 22.05 0.36 -4.38
CA LYS A 290 22.14 1.25 -3.21
C LYS A 290 22.78 0.59 -1.99
N ASN A 291 23.34 -0.62 -2.13
CA ASN A 291 23.98 -1.38 -1.07
C ASN A 291 23.04 -1.62 0.13
N TYR A 292 21.78 -1.96 -0.14
CA TYR A 292 20.91 -2.52 0.90
C TYR A 292 21.39 -3.92 1.27
N ASP A 293 21.16 -4.33 2.52
CA ASP A 293 21.66 -5.61 3.03
C ASP A 293 20.79 -6.79 2.55
N GLY A 294 19.52 -6.54 2.27
CA GLY A 294 18.61 -7.55 1.73
C GLY A 294 17.35 -6.97 1.12
N ILE A 295 16.63 -7.81 0.37
CA ILE A 295 15.36 -7.45 -0.26
C ILE A 295 14.31 -8.50 0.13
N ILE A 296 13.13 -8.04 0.51
CA ILE A 296 11.99 -8.91 0.76
C ILE A 296 10.89 -8.57 -0.25
N GLN A 297 10.47 -9.56 -1.04
CA GLN A 297 9.31 -9.46 -1.92
C GLN A 297 8.06 -9.98 -1.19
N ILE A 298 6.99 -9.19 -1.17
CA ILE A 298 5.69 -9.60 -0.63
C ILE A 298 4.61 -9.56 -1.71
N PHE A 299 3.81 -10.61 -1.83
CA PHE A 299 2.74 -10.65 -2.82
C PHE A 299 1.62 -11.60 -2.40
N PRO A 300 0.39 -11.40 -2.89
CA PRO A 300 -0.68 -12.33 -2.59
C PRO A 300 -0.51 -13.61 -3.42
N PHE A 301 -0.85 -14.76 -2.84
CA PHE A 301 -0.91 -16.02 -3.56
C PHE A 301 -1.76 -15.87 -4.82
N THR A 302 -1.34 -16.48 -5.92
CA THR A 302 -1.90 -16.34 -7.29
C THR A 302 -1.67 -14.99 -8.00
N CYS A 303 -0.89 -14.05 -7.45
CA CYS A 303 -0.53 -12.82 -8.15
C CYS A 303 0.46 -13.12 -9.30
N THR A 304 -0.06 -13.34 -10.52
CA THR A 304 0.78 -13.71 -11.67
C THR A 304 1.96 -12.75 -11.93
N PRO A 305 1.79 -11.41 -11.91
CA PRO A 305 2.92 -10.52 -12.13
C PRO A 305 4.05 -10.68 -11.11
N GLU A 306 3.70 -10.92 -9.84
CA GLU A 306 4.68 -11.06 -8.77
C GLU A 306 5.33 -12.44 -8.74
N ILE A 307 4.61 -13.51 -9.12
CA ILE A 307 5.18 -14.85 -9.31
C ILE A 307 6.21 -14.85 -10.46
N VAL A 308 5.92 -14.11 -11.54
CA VAL A 308 6.90 -13.91 -12.63
C VAL A 308 8.08 -13.10 -12.13
N ALA A 309 7.84 -12.02 -11.38
CA ALA A 309 8.91 -11.22 -10.77
C ALA A 309 9.78 -12.04 -9.81
N GLU A 310 9.20 -12.92 -8.99
CA GLU A 310 9.90 -13.82 -8.07
C GLU A 310 10.98 -14.66 -8.78
N SER A 311 10.64 -15.21 -9.95
CA SER A 311 11.59 -15.98 -10.77
C SER A 311 12.75 -15.12 -11.29
N ILE A 312 12.47 -13.85 -11.59
CA ILE A 312 13.46 -12.90 -12.13
C ILE A 312 14.36 -12.37 -11.01
N ILE A 313 13.82 -12.05 -9.84
CA ILE A 313 14.61 -11.51 -8.73
C ILE A 313 15.56 -12.55 -8.15
N ALA A 314 15.28 -13.85 -8.29
CA ALA A 314 16.25 -14.91 -7.97
C ALA A 314 17.51 -14.80 -8.85
N LYS A 315 17.36 -14.44 -10.12
CA LYS A 315 18.51 -14.14 -10.99
C LYS A 315 19.22 -12.86 -10.57
N ILE A 316 18.48 -11.81 -10.24
CA ILE A 316 19.06 -10.54 -9.75
C ILE A 316 19.87 -10.76 -8.47
N SER A 317 19.35 -11.57 -7.54
CA SER A 317 20.03 -11.94 -6.29
C SER A 317 21.42 -12.51 -6.55
N ASN A 318 21.54 -13.42 -7.52
CA ASN A 318 22.83 -13.99 -7.94
C ASN A 318 23.72 -12.97 -8.65
N ASP A 319 23.18 -12.26 -9.65
CA ASP A 319 23.96 -11.34 -10.47
C ASP A 319 24.50 -10.14 -9.68
N LYS A 320 23.77 -9.70 -8.64
CA LYS A 320 24.10 -8.53 -7.80
C LYS A 320 24.62 -8.92 -6.42
N ASN A 321 24.71 -10.21 -6.11
CA ASN A 321 25.12 -10.75 -4.81
C ASN A 321 24.38 -10.10 -3.61
N ILE A 322 23.06 -10.00 -3.72
CA ILE A 322 22.19 -9.48 -2.65
C ILE A 322 21.20 -10.56 -2.22
N PRO A 323 21.06 -10.86 -0.92
CA PRO A 323 20.04 -11.79 -0.43
C PRO A 323 18.63 -11.31 -0.72
N VAL A 324 17.80 -12.21 -1.24
CA VAL A 324 16.38 -11.96 -1.52
C VAL A 324 15.54 -13.03 -0.83
N MET A 325 14.42 -12.63 -0.25
CA MET A 325 13.39 -13.54 0.27
C MET A 325 12.02 -13.18 -0.30
N SER A 326 11.28 -14.17 -0.78
CA SER A 326 9.93 -14.02 -1.30
C SER A 326 8.88 -14.62 -0.36
N LEU A 327 7.82 -13.87 -0.14
CA LEU A 327 6.77 -14.12 0.85
C LEU A 327 5.39 -14.01 0.18
N SER A 328 4.66 -15.13 0.15
CA SER A 328 3.34 -15.22 -0.50
C SER A 328 2.21 -15.32 0.54
N TYR A 329 1.27 -14.38 0.51
CA TYR A 329 0.20 -14.26 1.50
C TYR A 329 -1.15 -14.72 0.96
N ASP A 330 -1.88 -15.48 1.77
CA ASP A 330 -3.24 -15.95 1.52
C ASP A 330 -4.09 -15.91 2.82
N GLU A 331 -5.35 -16.31 2.73
CA GLU A 331 -6.26 -16.34 3.87
C GLU A 331 -5.96 -17.40 4.94
N LYS A 332 -5.04 -18.34 4.68
CA LYS A 332 -4.64 -19.42 5.60
C LYS A 332 -3.24 -19.22 6.17
N THR A 333 -2.59 -18.11 5.84
CA THR A 333 -1.20 -17.87 6.20
C THR A 333 -1.08 -17.80 7.73
N GLY A 334 -0.12 -18.53 8.29
CA GLY A 334 0.14 -18.56 9.73
C GLY A 334 1.30 -17.64 10.13
N GLU A 335 1.07 -16.77 11.11
CA GLU A 335 2.02 -15.74 11.56
C GLU A 335 3.35 -16.33 12.08
N ALA A 336 3.30 -17.41 12.87
CA ALA A 336 4.49 -18.01 13.47
C ALA A 336 5.54 -18.46 12.44
N GLY A 337 5.09 -19.06 11.32
CA GLY A 337 6.00 -19.52 10.27
C GLY A 337 6.69 -18.36 9.55
N TYR A 338 6.04 -17.20 9.47
CA TYR A 338 6.63 -16.00 8.88
C TYR A 338 7.67 -15.38 9.79
N GLN A 339 7.39 -15.26 11.10
CA GLN A 339 8.34 -14.69 12.06
C GLN A 339 9.68 -15.44 12.06
N THR A 340 9.65 -16.78 12.11
CA THR A 340 10.88 -17.58 12.05
C THR A 340 11.67 -17.38 10.76
N ARG A 341 11.00 -17.12 9.63
CA ARG A 341 11.67 -16.81 8.35
C ARG A 341 12.32 -15.43 8.38
N LEU A 342 11.69 -14.43 9.00
CA LEU A 342 12.28 -13.11 9.17
C LEU A 342 13.51 -13.16 10.07
N GLU A 343 13.45 -13.90 11.18
CA GLU A 343 14.57 -14.13 12.10
C GLU A 343 15.75 -14.83 11.39
N ALA A 344 15.47 -15.91 10.66
CA ALA A 344 16.50 -16.62 9.90
C ALA A 344 17.11 -15.74 8.80
N PHE A 345 16.31 -14.90 8.15
CA PHE A 345 16.81 -13.96 7.15
C PHE A 345 17.71 -12.90 7.79
N LYS A 346 17.32 -12.33 8.93
CA LYS A 346 18.16 -11.42 9.72
C LYS A 346 19.52 -12.04 10.04
N ASP A 347 19.54 -13.26 10.57
CA ASP A 347 20.78 -13.95 10.95
C ASP A 347 21.72 -14.15 9.74
N LEU A 348 21.16 -14.46 8.57
CA LEU A 348 21.91 -14.56 7.32
C LEU A 348 22.54 -13.21 6.94
N LEU A 349 21.77 -12.12 7.02
CA LEU A 349 22.27 -10.78 6.69
C LEU A 349 23.35 -10.31 7.66
N GLU A 350 23.18 -10.52 8.96
CA GLU A 350 24.17 -10.15 9.98
C GLU A 350 25.51 -10.87 9.74
N ARG A 351 25.47 -12.18 9.43
CA ARG A 351 26.68 -12.96 9.13
C ARG A 351 27.40 -12.42 7.89
N GLN A 352 26.68 -12.10 6.82
CA GLN A 352 27.29 -11.54 5.61
C GLN A 352 27.93 -10.18 5.89
N LYS A 353 27.25 -9.32 6.66
CA LYS A 353 27.75 -7.99 7.00
C LYS A 353 28.99 -8.05 7.90
N ILE A 354 29.00 -8.93 8.91
CA ILE A 354 30.19 -9.17 9.75
C ILE A 354 31.37 -9.64 8.89
N ASN A 355 31.14 -10.56 7.96
CA ASN A 355 32.19 -11.08 7.09
C ASN A 355 32.73 -10.02 6.13
N ALA A 356 31.92 -9.06 5.69
CA ALA A 356 32.37 -7.96 4.84
C ALA A 356 33.16 -6.87 5.62
N LEU A 357 33.03 -6.82 6.95
CA LEU A 357 33.76 -5.89 7.82
C LEU A 357 35.12 -6.44 8.29
N LYS A 358 35.36 -7.73 8.13
CA LYS A 358 36.64 -8.40 8.37
C LYS A 358 37.50 -8.31 7.11
#